data_AF-A0A349AZU5-F1
#
_entry.id   AF-A0A349AZU5-F1
#
_cell.length_a   1.000
_cell.length_b   1.000
_cell.length_c   1.000
_cell.angle_alpha   90.00
_cell.angle_beta   90.00
_cell.angle_gamma   90.00
#
_symmetry.space_group_name_H-M   'P 1'
#
loop_
_entity.id
_entity.type
_entity.pdbx_description
1 polymer ?
#
loop_
_entity_poly.entity_id
_entity_poly.type
_entity_poly.pdbx_seq_one_letter_code
_entity_poly.pdbx_strand_id
1 'polypeptide(L)'
;RVQNEDFAWVVDAMRINRSVGGDLAQILDQVGETIRARNRLKRQVAALTAEGKISAMVLGFLPIGMGLILYSSNPDYMDPLFSRTIGLVMLGVAVGLLVAGALWLKKLIDVEY
;
A
#
# COMPACT_ATOMS: atom_id res chain seq x y z
N ARG A 1 6.43 -59.87 35.15
CA ARG A 1 5.70 -58.58 35.31
C ARG A 1 6.75 -57.49 35.13
N VAL A 2 6.81 -56.90 33.94
CA VAL A 2 7.79 -55.85 33.60
C VAL A 2 7.12 -54.52 33.94
N GLN A 3 7.30 -54.04 35.16
CA GLN A 3 6.91 -52.70 35.61
C GLN A 3 8.17 -52.01 36.14
N ASN A 4 9.15 -51.80 35.26
CA ASN A 4 10.29 -50.95 35.60
C ASN A 4 9.89 -49.50 35.30
N GLU A 5 9.84 -48.64 36.32
CA GLU A 5 9.55 -47.21 36.19
C GLU A 5 10.45 -46.55 35.13
N ASP A 6 11.70 -46.99 35.01
CA ASP A 6 12.63 -46.49 33.99
C ASP A 6 12.07 -46.63 32.56
N PHE A 7 11.33 -47.71 32.30
CA PHE A 7 10.72 -47.95 30.99
C PHE A 7 9.59 -46.97 30.71
N ALA A 8 8.81 -46.59 31.73
CA ALA A 8 7.78 -45.56 31.59
C ALA A 8 8.40 -44.19 31.29
N TRP A 9 9.49 -43.84 31.97
CA TRP A 9 10.21 -42.58 31.74
C TRP A 9 10.80 -42.49 30.33
N VAL A 10 11.35 -43.58 29.80
CA VAL A 10 11.86 -43.62 28.41
C VAL A 10 10.73 -43.44 27.39
N VAL A 11 9.57 -44.07 27.62
CA VAL A 11 8.41 -43.93 26.74
C VAL A 11 7.87 -42.50 26.77
N ASP A 12 7.81 -41.86 27.94
CA ASP A 12 7.36 -40.47 28.08
C ASP A 12 8.35 -39.49 27.42
N ALA A 13 9.66 -39.69 27.58
CA ALA A 13 10.68 -38.89 26.90
C ALA A 13 10.60 -39.02 25.36
N MET A 14 10.35 -40.23 24.84
CA MET A 14 10.09 -40.43 23.41
C MET A 14 8.79 -39.75 22.95
N ARG A 15 7.73 -39.79 23.78
CA ARG A 15 6.47 -39.10 23.50
C ARG A 15 6.67 -37.59 23.45
N ILE A 16 7.42 -37.01 24.39
CA ILE A 16 7.77 -35.59 24.40
C ILE A 16 8.59 -35.25 23.16
N ASN A 17 9.65 -36.00 22.86
CA ASN A 17 10.48 -35.75 21.67
C ASN A 17 9.68 -35.87 20.36
N ARG A 18 8.74 -36.82 20.27
CA ARG A 18 7.86 -36.97 19.10
C ARG A 18 6.76 -35.92 19.04
N SER A 19 6.24 -35.49 20.20
CA SER A 19 5.30 -34.38 20.29
C SER A 19 6.00 -33.09 19.89
N VAL A 20 7.12 -32.72 20.50
CA VAL A 20 7.91 -31.54 20.15
C VAL A 20 8.41 -31.63 18.70
N GLY A 21 8.96 -32.75 18.24
CA GLY A 21 9.45 -32.89 16.87
C GLY A 21 8.36 -32.90 15.79
N GLY A 22 7.22 -33.55 16.05
CA GLY A 22 6.07 -33.58 15.14
C GLY A 22 5.27 -32.27 15.16
N ASP A 23 5.14 -31.65 16.32
CA ASP A 23 4.44 -30.37 16.54
C ASP A 23 5.28 -29.21 16.01
N LEU A 24 6.61 -29.26 16.11
CA LEU A 24 7.49 -28.28 15.44
C LEU A 24 7.35 -28.32 13.92
N ALA A 25 7.25 -29.51 13.31
CA ALA A 25 7.02 -29.60 11.86
C ALA A 25 5.69 -28.93 11.48
N GLN A 26 4.64 -29.17 12.26
CA GLN A 26 3.32 -28.57 12.07
C GLN A 26 3.33 -27.05 12.28
N ILE A 27 4.00 -26.56 13.33
CA ILE A 27 4.16 -25.13 13.62
C ILE A 27 4.96 -24.45 12.50
N LEU A 28 6.05 -25.07 12.03
CA LEU A 28 6.87 -24.53 10.94
C LEU A 28 6.08 -24.46 9.63
N ASP A 29 5.25 -25.45 9.33
CA ASP A 29 4.36 -25.40 8.18
C ASP A 29 3.38 -24.23 8.30
N GLN A 30 2.78 -24.03 9.47
CA GLN A 30 1.82 -22.96 9.72
C GLN A 30 2.45 -21.56 9.67
N VAL A 31 3.68 -21.41 10.19
CA VAL A 31 4.49 -20.19 10.04
C VAL A 31 4.84 -19.98 8.57
N GLY A 32 5.22 -21.04 7.86
CA GLY A 32 5.54 -21.00 6.43
C GLY A 32 4.34 -20.58 5.56
N GLU A 33 3.13 -21.03 5.90
CA GLU A 33 1.89 -20.55 5.27
C GLU A 33 1.65 -19.08 5.59
N THR A 34 1.79 -18.68 6.85
CA THR A 34 1.62 -17.30 7.29
C THR A 34 2.59 -16.34 6.59
N ILE A 35 3.86 -16.72 6.46
CA ILE A 35 4.87 -15.93 5.72
C ILE A 35 4.48 -15.79 4.25
N ARG A 36 4.06 -16.88 3.61
CA ARG A 36 3.61 -16.86 2.22
C ARG A 36 2.36 -15.99 2.04
N ALA A 37 1.42 -16.03 2.98
CA ALA A 37 0.23 -15.17 2.99
C ALA A 37 0.61 -13.69 3.14
N ARG A 38 1.50 -13.34 4.08
CA ARG A 38 2.00 -11.97 4.25
C ARG A 38 2.71 -11.45 2.99
N ASN A 39 3.53 -12.28 2.35
CA ASN A 39 4.19 -11.89 1.09
C ASN A 39 3.21 -11.70 -0.06
N ARG A 40 2.13 -12.49 -0.13
CA ARG A 40 1.04 -12.28 -1.10
C ARG A 40 0.33 -10.95 -0.85
N LEU A 41 -0.02 -10.65 0.40
CA LEU A 41 -0.66 -9.38 0.77
C LEU A 41 0.23 -8.18 0.45
N LYS A 42 1.51 -8.21 0.81
CA LYS A 42 2.46 -7.13 0.47
C LYS A 42 2.51 -6.86 -1.03
N ARG A 43 2.53 -7.91 -1.86
CA ARG A 43 2.50 -7.76 -3.33
C ARG A 43 1.18 -7.19 -3.84
N GLN A 44 0.05 -7.59 -3.28
CA GLN A 44 -1.25 -7.03 -3.65
C GLN A 44 -1.36 -5.55 -3.29
N VAL A 45 -0.94 -5.17 -2.08
CA VAL A 45 -0.92 -3.77 -1.65
C VAL A 45 0.01 -2.93 -2.53
N ALA A 46 1.19 -3.45 -2.87
CA ALA A 46 2.10 -2.76 -3.79
C ALA A 46 1.49 -2.55 -5.18
N ALA A 47 0.79 -3.55 -5.71
CA ALA A 47 0.11 -3.44 -7.01
C ALA A 47 -1.04 -2.41 -6.98
N LEU A 48 -1.90 -2.46 -5.96
CA LEU A 48 -3.01 -1.50 -5.78
C LEU A 48 -2.49 -0.06 -5.59
N THR A 49 -1.40 0.10 -4.84
CA THR A 49 -0.76 1.41 -4.64
C THR A 49 -0.16 1.95 -5.93
N ALA A 50 0.41 1.08 -6.77
CA ALA A 50 0.92 1.47 -8.08
C ALA A 50 -0.18 1.97 -9.01
N GLU A 51 -1.33 1.28 -9.06
CA GLU A 51 -2.51 1.72 -9.81
C GLU A 51 -3.02 3.08 -9.30
N GLY A 52 -3.17 3.24 -7.99
CA GLY A 52 -3.58 4.49 -7.36
C GLY A 52 -2.62 5.66 -7.68
N LYS A 53 -1.31 5.40 -7.70
CA LYS A 53 -0.29 6.41 -8.05
C LYS A 53 -0.40 6.86 -9.51
N ILE A 54 -0.66 5.95 -10.44
CA ILE A 54 -0.85 6.29 -11.86
C ILE A 54 -2.12 7.12 -12.02
N SER A 55 -3.23 6.68 -11.43
CA SER A 55 -4.51 7.42 -11.48
C SER A 55 -4.38 8.82 -10.90
N ALA A 56 -3.70 8.96 -9.76
CA ALA A 56 -3.37 10.25 -9.14
C ALA A 56 -2.54 11.15 -10.06
N MET A 57 -1.54 10.60 -10.74
CA MET A 57 -0.71 11.33 -11.69
C MET A 57 -1.56 11.85 -12.86
N VAL A 58 -2.40 10.99 -13.45
CA VAL A 58 -3.30 11.36 -14.55
C VAL A 58 -4.27 12.48 -14.12
N LEU A 59 -4.95 12.33 -12.98
CA LEU A 59 -5.86 13.36 -12.46
C LEU A 59 -5.13 14.68 -12.16
N GLY A 60 -3.93 14.62 -11.59
CA GLY A 60 -3.13 15.81 -11.28
C GLY A 60 -2.69 16.57 -12.53
N PHE A 61 -2.37 15.87 -13.62
CA PHE A 61 -2.00 16.49 -14.89
C PHE A 61 -3.19 17.01 -15.70
N LEU A 62 -4.39 16.46 -15.50
CA LEU A 62 -5.60 16.80 -16.26
C LEU A 62 -5.90 18.31 -16.31
N PRO A 63 -5.96 19.07 -15.19
CA PRO A 63 -6.24 20.50 -15.25
C PRO A 63 -5.14 21.30 -15.96
N ILE A 64 -3.88 20.86 -15.87
CA ILE A 64 -2.77 21.52 -16.58
C ILE A 64 -2.87 21.27 -18.09
N GLY A 65 -3.10 20.01 -18.48
CA GLY A 65 -3.28 19.64 -19.89
C GLY A 65 -4.49 20.34 -20.51
N MET A 66 -5.63 20.34 -19.81
CA MET A 66 -6.83 21.03 -20.25
C MET A 66 -6.62 22.55 -20.36
N GLY A 67 -5.93 23.16 -19.39
CA GLY A 67 -5.58 24.58 -19.42
C GLY A 67 -4.72 24.94 -20.64
N LEU A 68 -3.71 24.12 -20.96
CA LEU A 68 -2.86 24.32 -22.15
C LEU A 68 -3.66 24.17 -23.46
N ILE A 69 -4.53 23.16 -23.54
CA ILE A 69 -5.38 22.94 -24.72
C ILE A 69 -6.31 24.15 -24.91
N LEU A 70 -7.00 24.59 -23.86
CA LEU A 70 -7.89 25.75 -23.92
C LEU A 70 -7.15 27.02 -24.28
N TYR A 71 -5.97 27.24 -23.72
CA TYR A 71 -5.13 28.39 -24.07
C TYR A 71 -4.72 28.39 -25.54
N SER A 72 -4.36 27.22 -26.09
CA SER A 72 -3.97 27.09 -27.51
C SER A 72 -5.15 27.19 -28.49
N SER A 73 -6.33 26.70 -28.09
CA SER A 73 -7.50 26.59 -28.96
C SER A 73 -8.40 27.82 -28.90
N ASN A 74 -8.49 28.49 -27.75
CA ASN A 74 -9.32 29.67 -27.55
C ASN A 74 -8.71 30.60 -26.47
N PRO A 75 -7.68 31.38 -26.82
CA PRO A 75 -6.97 32.24 -25.87
C PRO A 75 -7.87 33.30 -25.23
N ASP A 76 -8.85 33.83 -25.96
CA ASP A 76 -9.81 34.83 -25.46
C ASP A 76 -10.63 34.32 -24.27
N TYR A 77 -10.82 33.01 -24.15
CA TYR A 77 -11.49 32.37 -23.01
C TYR A 77 -10.63 32.35 -21.74
N MET A 78 -9.30 32.27 -21.89
CA MET A 78 -8.32 32.23 -20.79
C MET A 78 -7.83 33.61 -20.38
N ASP A 79 -7.95 34.62 -21.22
CA ASP A 79 -7.55 36.01 -20.94
C ASP A 79 -8.10 36.60 -19.63
N PRO A 80 -9.39 36.42 -19.28
CA PRO A 80 -9.93 36.89 -18.00
C PRO A 80 -9.27 36.25 -16.78
N LEU A 81 -8.72 35.05 -16.94
CA LEU A 81 -8.05 34.30 -15.89
C LEU A 81 -6.74 34.98 -15.45
N PHE A 82 -6.03 35.60 -16.40
CA PHE A 82 -4.75 36.28 -16.16
C PHE A 82 -4.89 37.80 -15.98
N SER A 83 -5.89 38.42 -16.60
CA SER A 83 -6.09 39.88 -16.58
C SER A 83 -6.89 40.38 -15.37
N ARG A 84 -7.78 39.57 -14.78
CA ARG A 84 -8.62 39.98 -13.65
C ARG A 84 -8.08 39.44 -12.33
N THR A 85 -8.15 40.25 -11.28
CA THR A 85 -7.75 39.86 -9.91
C THR A 85 -8.48 38.60 -9.44
N ILE A 86 -9.76 38.45 -9.79
CA ILE A 86 -10.54 37.24 -9.46
C ILE A 86 -9.97 35.98 -10.13
N GLY A 87 -9.49 36.09 -11.37
CA GLY A 87 -8.89 35.01 -12.12
C GLY A 87 -7.58 34.54 -11.50
N LEU A 88 -6.73 35.49 -11.10
CA LEU A 88 -5.48 35.20 -10.39
C LEU A 88 -5.72 34.52 -9.05
N VAL A 89 -6.74 34.93 -8.30
CA VAL A 89 -7.14 34.27 -7.05
C VAL A 89 -7.62 32.84 -7.30
N MET A 90 -8.47 32.61 -8.31
CA MET A 90 -8.95 31.27 -8.67
C MET A 90 -7.79 30.35 -9.09
N LEU A 91 -6.83 30.88 -9.84
CA LEU A 91 -5.64 30.14 -10.27
C LEU A 91 -4.76 29.78 -9.06
N GLY A 92 -4.59 30.72 -8.12
CA GLY A 92 -3.90 30.47 -6.84
C GLY A 92 -4.58 29.37 -6.01
N VAL A 93 -5.92 29.41 -5.91
CA VAL A 93 -6.70 28.36 -5.22
C VAL A 93 -6.56 27.00 -5.92
N ALA A 94 -6.63 26.98 -7.25
CA ALA A 94 -6.48 25.74 -8.04
C ALA A 94 -5.10 25.10 -7.82
N VAL A 95 -4.03 25.90 -7.87
CA VAL A 95 -2.66 25.44 -7.57
C VAL A 95 -2.55 24.96 -6.12
N GLY A 96 -3.13 25.70 -5.17
CA GLY A 96 -3.17 25.30 -3.77
C GLY A 96 -3.83 23.95 -3.55
N LEU A 97 -4.99 23.70 -4.19
CA LEU A 97 -5.70 22.42 -4.14
C LEU A 97 -4.90 21.29 -4.78
N LEU A 98 -4.24 21.54 -5.91
CA LEU A 98 -3.36 20.55 -6.56
C LEU A 98 -2.19 20.15 -5.66
N VAL A 99 -1.53 21.12 -5.03
CA VAL A 99 -0.44 20.86 -4.09
C VAL A 99 -0.94 20.11 -2.86
N ALA A 100 -2.06 20.55 -2.27
CA ALA A 100 -2.66 19.88 -1.12
C ALA A 100 -3.04 18.42 -1.44
N GLY A 101 -3.66 18.18 -2.60
CA GLY A 101 -3.99 16.84 -3.08
C GLY A 101 -2.74 15.97 -3.29
N ALA A 102 -1.68 16.52 -3.89
CA ALA A 102 -0.41 15.82 -4.08
C ALA A 102 0.26 15.45 -2.75
N LEU A 103 0.24 16.34 -1.76
CA LEU A 103 0.76 16.07 -0.42
C LEU A 103 -0.06 14.99 0.31
N TRP A 104 -1.39 15.03 0.17
CA TRP A 104 -2.27 14.04 0.77
C TRP A 104 -2.02 12.64 0.17
N LEU A 105 -1.88 12.56 -1.15
CA LEU A 105 -1.53 11.33 -1.85
C LEU A 105 -0.15 10.80 -1.45
N LYS A 106 0.84 11.68 -1.33
CA LYS A 106 2.17 11.29 -0.84
C LYS A 106 2.06 10.64 0.55
N LYS A 107 1.29 11.23 1.45
CA LYS A 107 1.07 10.69 2.80
C LYS A 107 0.29 9.38 2.83
N LEU A 108 -0.64 9.19 1.89
CA LEU A 108 -1.41 7.94 1.76
C LEU A 108 -0.56 6.78 1.22
N ILE A 109 0.38 7.08 0.32
CA ILE A 109 1.27 6.09 -0.30
C ILE A 109 2.44 5.72 0.62
N ASP A 110 2.91 6.67 1.43
CA ASP A 110 4.03 6.49 2.36
C ASP A 110 3.62 5.83 3.69
N VAL A 111 2.52 5.07 3.71
CA VAL A 111 2.15 4.27 4.88
C VAL A 111 3.15 3.13 4.98
N GLU A 112 4.22 3.40 5.72
CA GLU A 112 5.20 2.42 6.20
C GLU A 112 4.48 1.25 6.87
N TYR A 113 4.89 0.04 6.47
CA TYR A 113 4.71 -1.17 7.26
C TYR A 113 5.80 -1.25 8.32
#